data_AF-A0A7C6IFC5-F1
#
_entry.id   AF-A0A7C6IFC5-F1
#
_cell.length_a   1.000
_cell.length_b   1.000
_cell.length_c   1.000
_cell.angle_alpha   90.00
_cell.angle_beta   90.00
_cell.angle_gamma   90.00
#
_symmetry.space_group_name_H-M   'P 1'
#
loop_
_entity.id
_entity.type
_entity.pdbx_description
1 polymer ?
#
loop_
_entity_poly.entity_id
_entity_poly.type
_entity_poly.pdbx_seq_one_letter_code
_entity_poly.pdbx_strand_id
1 'polypeptide(L)'
;MSEQTPTAPTATPTKRARFIGDAAGVLLLAMGLGALGGVAWGLVRPAQKVTFMDGGRLGVAQSGLDATFTALLWFTGLALVAGLALGVIAYRRFPRSRGLGMEAWAGVAALASAALMMVAGNTVASFRQPDYSRANIGDSFDVIPAFGTPVAMLAAPFAAMLAYWCLLFVLGERAPDGAVAVPVGGTD
;
A
#
# COMPACT_ATOMS: atom_id res chain seq x y z
N MET A 1 39.03 26.60 42.23
CA MET A 1 37.84 25.84 42.66
C MET A 1 36.93 25.77 41.44
N SER A 2 37.04 24.71 40.66
CA SER A 2 36.37 24.60 39.35
C SER A 2 35.11 23.76 39.54
N GLU A 3 33.94 24.36 39.44
CA GLU A 3 32.66 23.64 39.46
C GLU A 3 32.57 22.71 38.25
N GLN A 4 32.46 21.40 38.51
CA GLN A 4 32.03 20.45 37.50
C GLN A 4 30.51 20.57 37.33
N THR A 5 30.06 21.18 36.24
CA THR A 5 28.67 21.16 35.81
C THR A 5 28.23 19.71 35.59
N PRO A 6 27.20 19.19 36.29
CA PRO A 6 26.72 17.83 36.09
C PRO A 6 26.14 17.69 34.68
N THR A 7 26.78 16.90 33.82
CA THR A 7 26.22 16.53 32.51
C THR A 7 24.97 15.69 32.73
N ALA A 8 23.80 16.22 32.34
CA ALA A 8 22.53 15.52 32.44
C ALA A 8 22.59 14.16 31.71
N PRO A 9 22.07 13.07 32.30
CA PRO A 9 22.10 11.76 31.68
C PRO A 9 21.25 11.74 30.41
N THR A 10 21.88 11.50 29.26
CA THR A 10 21.21 11.31 27.98
C THR A 10 20.37 10.02 28.04
N ALA A 11 19.06 10.15 28.25
CA ALA A 11 18.16 9.01 28.32
C ALA A 11 18.21 8.22 27.00
N THR A 12 18.66 6.97 27.05
CA THR A 12 18.69 6.09 25.88
C THR A 12 17.30 5.51 25.64
N PRO A 13 16.68 5.70 24.46
CA PRO A 13 15.32 5.22 24.22
C PRO A 13 15.24 3.69 24.30
N THR A 14 14.23 3.19 25.01
CA THR A 14 13.98 1.77 25.19
C THR A 14 13.61 1.08 23.87
N LYS A 15 13.83 -0.24 23.78
CA LYS A 15 13.51 -1.05 22.58
C LYS A 15 12.05 -0.90 22.14
N ARG A 16 11.11 -0.79 23.09
CA ARG A 16 9.67 -0.59 22.83
C ARG A 16 9.37 0.77 22.22
N ALA A 17 9.90 1.86 22.80
CA ALA A 17 9.70 3.20 22.27
C ALA A 17 10.23 3.33 20.83
N ARG A 18 11.35 2.67 20.53
CA ARG A 18 11.92 2.62 19.19
C ARG A 18 11.04 1.86 18.20
N PHE A 19 10.54 0.69 18.59
CA PHE A 19 9.62 -0.09 17.75
C PHE A 19 8.36 0.71 17.41
N ILE A 20 7.79 1.43 18.38
CA ILE A 20 6.62 2.29 18.15
C ILE A 20 6.94 3.38 17.12
N GLY A 21 8.10 4.03 17.23
CA GLY A 21 8.55 5.02 16.25
C GLY A 21 8.69 4.45 14.85
N ASP A 22 9.33 3.29 14.72
CA ASP A 22 9.49 2.60 13.43
C ASP A 22 8.13 2.17 12.84
N ALA A 23 7.24 1.62 13.67
CA ALA A 23 5.90 1.19 13.29
C ALA A 23 5.04 2.38 12.83
N ALA A 24 5.12 3.52 13.50
CA ALA A 24 4.47 4.76 13.07
C ALA A 24 5.01 5.25 11.73
N GLY A 25 6.33 5.14 11.49
CA GLY A 25 6.95 5.46 10.22
C GLY A 25 6.43 4.59 9.06
N VAL A 26 6.29 3.27 9.29
CA VAL A 26 5.68 2.35 8.32
C VAL A 26 4.23 2.72 8.03
N LEU A 27 3.45 3.04 9.07
CA LEU A 27 2.05 3.43 8.91
C LEU A 27 1.91 4.74 8.11
N LEU A 28 2.72 5.76 8.42
CA LEU A 28 2.71 7.03 7.69
C LEU A 28 3.05 6.83 6.21
N LEU A 29 4.06 6.00 5.92
CA LEU A 29 4.41 5.64 4.56
C LEU A 29 3.24 4.93 3.85
N ALA A 30 2.59 3.99 4.53
CA ALA A 30 1.44 3.27 4.00
C ALA A 30 0.27 4.23 3.70
N MET A 31 0.00 5.19 4.59
CA MET A 31 -1.02 6.22 4.34
C MET A 31 -0.67 7.10 3.13
N GLY A 32 0.59 7.48 2.97
CA GLY A 32 1.06 8.21 1.79
C GLY A 32 0.85 7.42 0.49
N LEU A 33 1.25 6.14 0.47
CA LEU A 33 1.04 5.25 -0.68
C LEU A 33 -0.44 5.07 -0.99
N GLY A 34 -1.27 4.87 0.03
CA GLY A 34 -2.71 4.72 -0.10
C GLY A 34 -3.37 5.95 -0.70
N ALA A 35 -3.07 7.14 -0.18
CA ALA A 35 -3.62 8.40 -0.70
C ALA A 35 -3.23 8.62 -2.17
N LEU A 36 -1.95 8.50 -2.50
CA LEU A 36 -1.45 8.70 -3.87
C LEU A 36 -2.01 7.64 -4.84
N GLY A 37 -2.00 6.38 -4.44
CA GLY A 37 -2.58 5.28 -5.22
C GLY A 37 -4.07 5.47 -5.44
N GLY A 38 -4.80 6.00 -4.45
CA GLY A 38 -6.23 6.25 -4.55
C GLY A 38 -6.55 7.33 -5.55
N VAL A 39 -5.83 8.45 -5.49
CA VAL A 39 -5.97 9.54 -6.46
C VAL A 39 -5.63 9.05 -7.87
N ALA A 40 -4.50 8.38 -8.06
CA ALA A 40 -4.10 7.83 -9.36
C ALA A 40 -5.17 6.88 -9.92
N TRP A 41 -5.69 5.98 -9.08
CA TRP A 41 -6.73 5.04 -9.47
C TRP A 41 -8.07 5.72 -9.81
N GLY A 42 -8.47 6.75 -9.06
CA GLY A 42 -9.67 7.54 -9.37
C GLY A 42 -9.57 8.30 -10.70
N LEU A 43 -8.36 8.69 -11.12
CA LEU A 43 -8.10 9.36 -12.39
C LEU A 43 -8.07 8.40 -13.58
N VAL A 44 -7.52 7.19 -13.41
CA VAL A 44 -7.39 6.21 -14.50
C VAL A 44 -8.70 5.46 -14.79
N ARG A 45 -9.68 5.46 -13.87
CA ARG A 45 -10.95 4.75 -14.07
C ARG A 45 -11.72 5.22 -15.32
N PRO A 46 -12.05 4.32 -16.27
CA PRO A 46 -12.86 4.66 -17.42
C PRO A 46 -14.33 4.84 -17.01
N ALA A 47 -14.99 5.85 -17.60
CA ALA A 47 -16.43 6.04 -17.46
C ALA A 47 -17.19 5.16 -18.47
N GLN A 48 -18.40 4.71 -18.11
CA GLN A 48 -19.28 3.95 -18.99
C GLN A 48 -20.38 4.85 -19.53
N LYS A 49 -20.62 4.78 -20.84
CA LYS A 49 -21.78 5.42 -21.45
C LYS A 49 -23.04 4.67 -21.09
N VAL A 50 -23.92 5.36 -20.37
CA VAL A 50 -25.24 4.88 -20.00
C VAL A 50 -26.27 5.75 -20.71
N THR A 51 -27.14 5.14 -21.50
CA THR A 51 -28.26 5.81 -22.17
C THR A 51 -29.51 5.71 -21.31
N PHE A 52 -30.18 6.83 -21.05
CA PHE A 52 -31.50 6.83 -20.42
C PHE A 52 -32.55 6.31 -21.40
N MET A 53 -33.09 5.12 -21.14
CA MET A 53 -34.15 4.49 -21.93
C MET A 53 -35.52 4.77 -21.31
N ASP A 54 -36.58 4.62 -22.12
CA ASP A 54 -37.97 4.75 -21.67
C ASP A 54 -38.29 3.80 -20.50
N GLY A 55 -39.06 4.32 -19.54
CA GLY A 55 -39.43 3.58 -18.32
C GLY A 55 -38.42 3.66 -17.17
N GLY A 56 -37.48 4.63 -17.19
CA GLY A 56 -36.51 4.84 -16.11
C GLY A 56 -35.39 3.80 -16.07
N ARG A 57 -35.20 3.04 -17.16
CA ARG A 57 -34.17 2.02 -17.27
C ARG A 57 -32.90 2.62 -17.86
N LEU A 58 -31.78 2.32 -17.24
CA LEU A 58 -30.46 2.69 -17.72
C LEU A 58 -29.93 1.59 -18.64
N GLY A 59 -29.79 1.88 -19.92
CA GLY A 59 -29.15 0.98 -20.90
C GLY A 59 -27.64 1.20 -20.86
N VAL A 60 -26.88 0.18 -20.46
CA VAL A 60 -25.41 0.23 -20.55
C VAL A 60 -25.02 -0.13 -21.99
N ALA A 61 -24.48 0.84 -22.73
CA ALA A 61 -23.91 0.57 -24.04
C ALA A 61 -22.55 -0.12 -23.84
N GLN A 62 -22.53 -1.44 -23.69
CA GLN A 62 -21.29 -2.20 -23.57
C GLN A 62 -20.65 -2.42 -24.94
N SER A 63 -19.66 -1.59 -25.28
CA SER A 63 -18.71 -1.86 -26.37
C SER A 63 -17.33 -2.17 -25.79
N GLY A 64 -17.13 -3.40 -25.29
CA GLY A 64 -15.83 -3.89 -24.81
C GLY A 64 -15.81 -4.42 -23.37
N LEU A 65 -14.62 -4.39 -22.75
CA LEU A 65 -14.38 -4.89 -21.38
C LEU A 65 -15.16 -4.06 -20.36
N ASP A 66 -15.83 -4.70 -19.41
CA ASP A 66 -16.64 -4.01 -18.41
C ASP A 66 -15.77 -3.02 -17.58
N ALA A 67 -16.24 -1.79 -17.40
CA ALA A 67 -15.45 -0.78 -16.68
C ALA A 67 -15.30 -1.11 -15.20
N THR A 68 -16.26 -1.84 -14.62
CA THR A 68 -16.15 -2.37 -13.25
C THR A 68 -14.98 -3.34 -13.14
N PHE A 69 -14.83 -4.24 -14.12
CA PHE A 69 -13.73 -5.19 -14.17
C PHE A 69 -12.38 -4.49 -14.45
N THR A 70 -12.37 -3.51 -15.35
CA THR A 70 -11.18 -2.67 -15.60
C THR A 70 -10.74 -1.91 -14.35
N ALA A 71 -11.70 -1.33 -13.61
CA ALA A 71 -11.44 -0.66 -12.35
C ALA A 71 -10.86 -1.61 -11.29
N LEU A 72 -11.38 -2.84 -11.22
CA LEU A 72 -10.86 -3.90 -10.35
C LEU A 72 -9.41 -4.23 -10.66
N LEU A 73 -9.07 -4.42 -11.94
CA LEU A 73 -7.71 -4.72 -12.37
C LEU A 73 -6.72 -3.60 -11.99
N TRP A 74 -7.06 -2.34 -12.27
CA TRP A 74 -6.23 -1.20 -11.90
C TRP A 74 -6.07 -1.05 -10.39
N PHE A 75 -7.16 -1.23 -9.63
CA PHE A 75 -7.11 -1.18 -8.17
C PHE A 75 -6.16 -2.25 -7.64
N THR A 76 -6.36 -3.49 -8.06
CA THR A 76 -5.60 -4.64 -7.59
C THR A 76 -4.12 -4.49 -7.96
N GLY A 77 -3.82 -4.06 -9.19
CA GLY A 77 -2.45 -3.82 -9.64
C GLY A 77 -1.73 -2.74 -8.80
N LEU A 78 -2.38 -1.61 -8.57
CA LEU A 78 -1.82 -0.53 -7.74
C LEU A 78 -1.66 -0.96 -6.27
N ALA A 79 -2.65 -1.68 -5.72
CA ALA A 79 -2.59 -2.22 -4.36
C ALA A 79 -1.44 -3.23 -4.19
N LEU A 80 -1.20 -4.10 -5.18
CA LEU A 80 -0.06 -5.02 -5.19
C LEU A 80 1.27 -4.25 -5.18
N VAL A 81 1.42 -3.25 -6.06
CA VAL A 81 2.64 -2.44 -6.15
C VAL A 81 2.89 -1.68 -4.83
N ALA A 82 1.87 -1.05 -4.27
CA ALA A 82 1.97 -0.35 -2.99
C ALA A 82 2.33 -1.30 -1.84
N GLY A 83 1.70 -2.48 -1.78
CA GLY A 83 2.02 -3.52 -0.80
C GLY A 83 3.47 -4.01 -0.91
N LEU A 84 3.92 -4.36 -2.11
CA LEU A 84 5.31 -4.75 -2.37
C LEU A 84 6.29 -3.67 -1.91
N ALA A 85 6.06 -2.42 -2.33
CA ALA A 85 6.92 -1.29 -1.97
C ALA A 85 6.98 -1.11 -0.44
N LEU A 86 5.84 -1.18 0.25
CA LEU A 86 5.78 -1.06 1.70
C LEU A 86 6.55 -2.17 2.40
N GLY A 87 6.36 -3.44 2.00
CA GLY A 87 7.09 -4.58 2.56
C GLY A 87 8.61 -4.46 2.38
N VAL A 88 9.06 -4.07 1.18
CA VAL A 88 10.49 -3.85 0.91
C VAL A 88 11.06 -2.68 1.73
N ILE A 89 10.36 -1.55 1.79
CA ILE A 89 10.83 -0.37 2.52
C ILE A 89 10.84 -0.64 4.02
N ALA A 90 9.80 -1.29 4.57
CA ALA A 90 9.74 -1.66 5.99
C ALA A 90 10.95 -2.50 6.40
N TYR A 91 11.31 -3.52 5.60
CA TYR A 91 12.47 -4.36 5.86
C TYR A 91 13.82 -3.61 5.75
N ARG A 92 13.98 -2.79 4.72
CA ARG A 92 15.24 -2.08 4.44
C ARG A 92 15.49 -0.91 5.38
N ARG A 93 14.45 -0.13 5.71
CA ARG A 93 14.59 1.12 6.46
C ARG A 93 14.67 0.91 7.96
N PHE A 94 14.09 -0.18 8.50
CA PHE A 94 14.02 -0.45 9.93
C PHE A 94 14.75 -1.73 10.34
N PRO A 95 16.09 -1.82 10.15
CA PRO A 95 16.85 -3.05 10.38
C PRO A 95 16.85 -3.52 11.85
N ARG A 96 16.71 -2.59 12.80
CA ARG A 96 16.73 -2.88 14.24
C ARG A 96 15.40 -3.40 14.79
N SER A 97 14.33 -3.29 14.02
CA SER A 97 12.98 -3.77 14.39
C SER A 97 12.53 -4.93 13.50
N ARG A 98 13.47 -5.58 12.78
CA ARG A 98 13.18 -6.73 11.93
C ARG A 98 12.68 -7.92 12.76
N GLY A 99 11.60 -8.52 12.29
CA GLY A 99 11.07 -9.79 12.78
C GLY A 99 9.63 -10.00 12.34
N LEU A 100 9.04 -11.10 12.77
CA LEU A 100 7.65 -11.47 12.44
C LEU A 100 6.63 -10.42 12.92
N GLY A 101 6.93 -9.70 14.01
CA GLY A 101 6.07 -8.62 14.49
C GLY A 101 5.98 -7.43 13.52
N MET A 102 7.10 -7.06 12.88
CA MET A 102 7.11 -5.99 11.87
C MET A 102 6.50 -6.44 10.55
N GLU A 103 6.62 -7.73 10.20
CA GLU A 103 5.93 -8.33 9.05
C GLU A 103 4.40 -8.24 9.20
N ALA A 104 3.88 -8.70 10.34
CA ALA A 104 2.45 -8.60 10.65
C ALA A 104 1.98 -7.14 10.66
N TRP A 105 2.78 -6.24 11.24
CA TRP A 105 2.47 -4.82 11.24
C TRP A 105 2.47 -4.20 9.84
N ALA A 106 3.43 -4.56 8.98
CA ALA A 106 3.46 -4.12 7.59
C ALA A 106 2.22 -4.61 6.82
N GLY A 107 1.73 -5.82 7.10
CA GLY A 107 0.46 -6.30 6.59
C GLY A 107 -0.73 -5.43 7.03
N VAL A 108 -0.84 -5.12 8.32
CA VAL A 108 -1.90 -4.23 8.84
C VAL A 108 -1.82 -2.83 8.22
N ALA A 109 -0.62 -2.26 8.13
CA ALA A 109 -0.41 -0.96 7.51
C ALA A 109 -0.75 -0.97 6.01
N ALA A 110 -0.41 -2.05 5.29
CA ALA A 110 -0.77 -2.22 3.87
C ALA A 110 -2.29 -2.34 3.68
N LEU A 111 -2.99 -3.01 4.58
CA LEU A 111 -4.46 -3.07 4.55
C LEU A 111 -5.06 -1.67 4.76
N ALA A 112 -4.55 -0.90 5.73
CA ALA A 112 -4.97 0.47 5.95
C ALA A 112 -4.68 1.36 4.72
N SER A 113 -3.53 1.19 4.07
CA SER A 113 -3.20 1.84 2.80
C SER A 113 -4.22 1.52 1.71
N ALA A 114 -4.59 0.24 1.53
CA ALA A 114 -5.59 -0.16 0.55
C ALA A 114 -7.00 0.40 0.85
N ALA A 115 -7.35 0.51 2.13
CA ALA A 115 -8.61 1.13 2.56
C ALA A 115 -8.63 2.62 2.19
N LEU A 116 -7.57 3.34 2.53
CA LEU A 116 -7.43 4.75 2.19
C LEU A 116 -7.43 4.98 0.68
N MET A 117 -6.74 4.11 -0.07
CA MET A 117 -6.74 4.11 -1.53
C MET A 117 -8.16 3.97 -2.10
N MET A 118 -8.95 3.04 -1.56
CA MET A 118 -10.33 2.82 -2.00
C MET A 118 -11.20 4.06 -1.74
N VAL A 119 -11.12 4.62 -0.53
CA VAL A 119 -11.89 5.82 -0.15
C VAL A 119 -11.49 7.00 -1.03
N ALA A 120 -10.20 7.34 -1.10
CA ALA A 120 -9.70 8.45 -1.88
C ALA A 120 -10.04 8.30 -3.37
N GLY A 121 -9.90 7.11 -3.93
CA GLY A 121 -10.24 6.87 -5.33
C GLY A 121 -11.73 6.98 -5.61
N ASN A 122 -12.59 6.52 -4.71
CA ASN A 122 -14.04 6.69 -4.84
C ASN A 122 -14.45 8.17 -4.72
N THR A 123 -13.80 8.94 -3.83
CA THR A 123 -14.01 10.39 -3.71
C THR A 123 -13.58 11.14 -4.98
N VAL A 124 -12.41 10.81 -5.55
CA VAL A 124 -11.98 11.42 -6.83
C VAL A 124 -12.93 11.05 -7.95
N ALA A 125 -13.41 9.80 -8.00
CA ALA A 125 -14.40 9.38 -8.98
C ALA A 125 -15.74 10.12 -8.81
N SER A 126 -16.21 10.38 -7.59
CA SER A 126 -17.47 11.11 -7.38
C SER A 126 -17.41 12.55 -7.87
N PHE A 127 -16.25 13.22 -7.78
CA PHE A 127 -16.08 14.57 -8.33
C PHE A 127 -16.08 14.62 -9.86
N ARG A 128 -15.90 13.47 -10.53
CA ARG A 128 -15.91 13.36 -12.00
C ARG A 128 -17.27 12.95 -12.57
N GLN A 129 -18.26 12.69 -11.71
CA GLN A 129 -19.60 12.33 -12.17
C GLN A 129 -20.27 13.53 -12.86
N PRO A 130 -20.94 13.34 -14.01
CA PRO A 130 -21.72 14.39 -14.65
C PRO A 130 -22.93 14.80 -13.80
N ASP A 131 -23.36 16.05 -13.93
CA ASP A 131 -24.56 16.56 -13.26
C ASP A 131 -25.82 16.06 -13.97
N TYR A 132 -26.59 15.22 -13.28
CA TYR A 132 -27.80 14.58 -13.80
C TYR A 132 -29.06 15.45 -13.67
N SER A 133 -28.97 16.63 -13.06
CA SER A 133 -30.14 17.48 -12.75
C SER A 133 -30.88 18.00 -13.99
N ARG A 134 -30.32 17.85 -15.19
CA ARG A 134 -30.92 18.28 -16.47
C ARG A 134 -31.05 17.16 -17.51
N ALA A 135 -30.97 15.89 -17.08
CA ALA A 135 -31.01 14.76 -18.00
C ALA A 135 -32.40 14.57 -18.64
N ASN A 136 -32.44 14.46 -19.97
CA ASN A 136 -33.65 14.10 -20.72
C ASN A 136 -33.62 12.63 -21.17
N ILE A 137 -34.79 12.07 -21.48
CA ILE A 137 -34.91 10.72 -22.06
C ILE A 137 -34.19 10.72 -23.42
N GLY A 138 -33.30 9.74 -23.64
CA GLY A 138 -32.43 9.67 -24.82
C GLY A 138 -31.02 10.25 -24.64
N ASP A 139 -30.75 10.98 -23.54
CA ASP A 139 -29.39 11.46 -23.25
C ASP A 139 -28.46 10.31 -22.84
N SER A 140 -27.19 10.43 -23.24
CA SER A 140 -26.12 9.51 -22.86
C SER A 140 -25.13 10.18 -21.91
N PHE A 141 -24.88 9.56 -20.76
CA PHE A 141 -23.96 10.08 -19.75
C PHE A 141 -22.82 9.12 -19.50
N ASP A 142 -21.64 9.67 -19.23
CA ASP A 142 -20.47 8.93 -18.77
C ASP A 142 -20.56 8.72 -17.25
N VAL A 143 -21.07 7.57 -16.83
CA VAL A 143 -21.22 7.20 -15.42
C VAL A 143 -20.02 6.37 -14.99
N ILE A 144 -19.41 6.73 -13.85
CA ILE A 144 -18.37 5.89 -13.22
C ILE A 144 -19.05 4.92 -12.25
N PRO A 145 -18.98 3.59 -12.45
CA PRO A 145 -19.63 2.63 -11.55
C PRO A 145 -19.09 2.69 -10.13
N ALA A 146 -19.98 2.47 -9.15
CA ALA A 146 -19.58 2.31 -7.76
C ALA A 146 -18.70 1.06 -7.61
N PHE A 147 -17.49 1.23 -7.07
CA PHE A 147 -16.59 0.13 -6.78
C PHE A 147 -16.66 -0.23 -5.31
N GLY A 148 -17.05 -1.48 -5.03
CA GLY A 148 -17.30 -1.96 -3.67
C GLY A 148 -16.73 -3.35 -3.38
N THR A 149 -15.70 -3.80 -4.10
CA THR A 149 -15.11 -5.13 -3.92
C THR A 149 -14.06 -5.11 -2.79
N PRO A 150 -14.40 -5.44 -1.54
CA PRO A 150 -13.50 -5.24 -0.40
C PRO A 150 -12.38 -6.29 -0.40
N VAL A 151 -12.65 -7.46 -0.99
CA VAL A 151 -11.68 -8.55 -1.14
C VAL A 151 -10.43 -8.11 -1.92
N ALA A 152 -10.56 -7.17 -2.86
CA ALA A 152 -9.43 -6.65 -3.61
C ALA A 152 -8.40 -5.92 -2.72
N MET A 153 -8.83 -5.42 -1.54
CA MET A 153 -7.95 -4.77 -0.58
C MET A 153 -6.94 -5.74 0.04
N LEU A 154 -7.20 -7.05 -0.01
CA LEU A 154 -6.30 -8.08 0.51
C LEU A 154 -5.05 -8.27 -0.35
N ALA A 155 -5.03 -7.75 -1.57
CA ALA A 155 -3.86 -7.81 -2.44
C ALA A 155 -2.66 -7.06 -1.84
N ALA A 156 -2.88 -5.88 -1.26
CA ALA A 156 -1.82 -5.09 -0.62
C ALA A 156 -1.15 -5.78 0.59
N PRO A 157 -1.89 -6.26 1.63
CA PRO A 157 -1.28 -6.94 2.76
C PRO A 157 -0.60 -8.25 2.34
N PHE A 158 -1.19 -9.02 1.43
CA PHE A 158 -0.55 -10.23 0.90
C PHE A 158 0.81 -9.93 0.26
N ALA A 159 0.85 -8.93 -0.63
CA ALA A 159 2.07 -8.50 -1.29
C ALA A 159 3.13 -7.96 -0.31
N ALA A 160 2.70 -7.17 0.68
CA ALA A 160 3.60 -6.61 1.69
C ALA A 160 4.25 -7.69 2.56
N MET A 161 3.44 -8.64 3.06
CA MET A 161 3.93 -9.74 3.88
C MET A 161 4.84 -10.66 3.07
N LEU A 162 4.44 -11.04 1.84
CA LEU A 162 5.26 -11.87 0.98
C LEU A 162 6.62 -11.22 0.64
N ALA A 163 6.63 -9.94 0.28
CA ALA A 163 7.86 -9.21 -0.01
C ALA A 163 8.79 -9.13 1.21
N TYR A 164 8.21 -8.86 2.38
CA TYR A 164 8.95 -8.80 3.63
C TYR A 164 9.52 -10.17 4.01
N TRP A 165 8.72 -11.22 3.90
CA TRP A 165 9.10 -12.61 4.17
C TRP A 165 10.26 -13.06 3.27
N CYS A 166 10.17 -12.81 1.96
CA CYS A 166 11.25 -13.11 1.01
C CYS A 166 12.55 -12.40 1.40
N LEU A 167 12.49 -11.14 1.81
CA LEU A 167 13.69 -10.42 2.24
C LEU A 167 14.26 -10.95 3.56
N LEU A 168 13.38 -11.39 4.47
CA LEU A 168 13.78 -11.89 5.77
C LEU A 168 14.45 -13.27 5.68
N PHE A 169 13.85 -14.21 4.94
CA PHE A 169 14.30 -15.60 4.91
C PHE A 169 15.16 -15.95 3.69
N VAL A 170 14.89 -15.39 2.51
CA VAL A 170 15.61 -15.77 1.28
C VAL A 170 16.90 -14.99 1.11
N LEU A 171 16.93 -13.72 1.54
CA LEU A 171 18.08 -12.82 1.35
C LEU A 171 18.84 -12.52 2.65
N GLY A 172 18.33 -12.95 3.81
CA GLY A 172 18.97 -12.78 5.11
C GLY A 172 20.18 -13.68 5.38
N GLU A 173 20.35 -14.77 4.60
CA GLU A 173 21.37 -15.81 4.84
C GLU A 173 22.68 -15.65 4.04
N ARG A 174 22.92 -14.54 3.33
CA ARG A 174 24.25 -14.31 2.73
C ARG A 174 25.30 -13.99 3.81
N ALA A 175 25.81 -15.03 4.46
CA ALA A 175 27.11 -15.00 5.12
C ALA A 175 28.19 -14.72 4.05
N PRO A 176 29.25 -13.96 4.37
CA PRO A 176 30.32 -13.70 3.41
C PRO A 176 31.06 -15.01 3.11
N ASP A 177 30.85 -15.53 1.90
CA ASP A 177 31.71 -16.55 1.31
C ASP A 177 33.14 -15.99 1.24
N GLY A 178 34.01 -16.45 2.14
CA GLY A 178 35.41 -16.02 2.12
C GLY A 178 36.25 -16.23 3.39
N ALA A 179 35.68 -16.69 4.52
CA ALA A 179 36.50 -17.10 5.66
C ALA A 179 37.07 -18.51 5.42
N VAL A 180 38.00 -18.63 4.46
CA VAL A 180 38.87 -19.80 4.36
C VAL A 180 39.72 -19.82 5.64
N ALA A 181 39.41 -20.74 6.54
CA ALA A 181 40.25 -21.02 7.70
C ALA A 181 41.61 -21.51 7.19
N VAL A 182 42.64 -20.67 7.31
CA VAL A 182 44.03 -21.09 7.13
C VAL A 182 44.34 -22.06 8.27
N PRO A 183 44.72 -23.32 8.01
CA PRO A 183 45.17 -24.20 9.08
C PRO A 183 46.49 -23.64 9.61
N VAL A 184 46.52 -23.32 10.90
CA VAL A 184 47.76 -23.00 11.62
C VAL A 184 48.59 -24.28 11.65
N GLY A 185 49.51 -24.41 10.69
CA GLY A 185 50.59 -25.38 10.74
C GLY A 185 51.55 -24.96 11.85
N GLY A 186 51.68 -25.79 12.87
CA GLY A 186 52.49 -25.50 14.03
C GLY A 186 52.76 -26.76 14.86
N THR A 187 53.44 -27.72 14.25
CA THR A 187 54.29 -28.69 14.96
C THR A 187 55.44 -29.03 14.02
N ASP A 188 56.62 -28.48 14.32
CA ASP A 188 57.88 -29.19 14.51
C ASP A 188 58.94 -28.23 15.08
#